data_AF-A0A3P3QVG5-F1
#
_entry.id   AF-A0A3P3QVG5-F1
#
_cell.length_a   1.000
_cell.length_b   1.000
_cell.length_c   1.000
_cell.angle_alpha   90.00
_cell.angle_beta   90.00
_cell.angle_gamma   90.00
#
_symmetry.space_group_name_H-M   'P 1'
#
loop_
_entity.id
_entity.type
_entity.pdbx_description
1 polymer ?
#
loop_
_entity_poly.entity_id
_entity_poly.type
_entity_poly.pdbx_seq_one_letter_code
_entity_poly.pdbx_strand_id
1 'polypeptide(L)'
;MDGNILVTPGELTKNAAEFTSAGNNMYQIANNMLQTAQSLSGIWSGEAANTYMNNFKRFQGSFDKLKRIIDKHSEALTELANLYQQAEQQNVEAASDFRNVLE
;
A
#
# COMPACT_ATOMS: atom_id res chain seq x y z
N MET A 1 8.80 -6.65 -29.04
CA MET A 1 7.90 -6.23 -27.94
C MET A 1 7.33 -4.89 -28.35
N ASP A 2 6.16 -4.90 -29.01
CA ASP A 2 5.42 -3.68 -29.29
C ASP A 2 4.44 -3.47 -28.13
N GLY A 3 5.01 -3.24 -26.95
CA GLY A 3 4.30 -3.02 -25.70
C GLY A 3 4.53 -1.58 -25.30
N ASN A 4 3.66 -0.68 -25.74
CA ASN A 4 3.70 0.71 -25.34
C ASN A 4 3.65 0.73 -23.80
N ILE A 5 4.75 1.09 -23.13
CA ILE A 5 4.81 1.19 -21.67
C ILE A 5 3.91 2.35 -21.28
N LEU A 6 2.66 2.05 -20.92
CA LEU A 6 1.69 3.06 -20.46
C LEU A 6 1.99 3.54 -19.02
N VAL A 7 2.80 2.79 -18.27
CA VAL A 7 3.16 3.09 -16.88
C VAL A 7 4.64 2.76 -16.67
N THR A 8 5.43 3.77 -16.31
CA THR A 8 6.87 3.64 -16.03
C THR A 8 7.13 3.01 -14.65
N PRO A 9 8.29 2.38 -14.42
CA PRO A 9 8.70 1.96 -13.07
C PRO A 9 8.66 3.10 -12.05
N GLY A 10 8.98 4.32 -12.48
CA GLY A 10 8.87 5.53 -11.65
C GLY A 10 7.44 5.82 -11.19
N GLU A 11 6.46 5.71 -12.10
CA GLU A 11 5.05 5.89 -11.74
C GLU A 11 4.52 4.77 -10.82
N LEU A 12 4.96 3.53 -11.02
CA LEU A 12 4.61 2.42 -10.14
C LEU A 12 5.11 2.64 -8.71
N THR A 13 6.39 3.00 -8.55
CA THR A 13 6.97 3.29 -7.23
C THR A 13 6.35 4.53 -6.57
N LYS A 14 6.03 5.56 -7.35
CA LYS A 14 5.31 6.75 -6.86
C LYS A 14 3.93 6.37 -6.32
N ASN A 15 3.14 5.65 -7.11
CA ASN A 15 1.81 5.21 -6.70
C ASN A 15 1.88 4.31 -5.45
N ALA A 16 2.85 3.38 -5.39
CA ALA A 16 3.09 2.55 -4.21
C ALA A 16 3.30 3.39 -2.93
N ALA A 17 4.15 4.42 -3.02
CA ALA A 17 4.41 5.33 -1.91
C ALA A 17 3.15 6.12 -1.50
N GLU A 18 2.35 6.59 -2.47
CA GLU A 18 1.08 7.27 -2.21
C GLU A 18 0.07 6.36 -1.49
N PHE A 19 -0.08 5.11 -1.95
CA PHE A 19 -0.91 4.10 -1.30
C PHE A 19 -0.47 3.83 0.14
N THR A 20 0.83 3.62 0.36
CA THR A 20 1.40 3.41 1.69
C THR A 20 1.13 4.59 2.61
N SER A 21 1.33 5.82 2.12
CA SER A 21 1.09 7.05 2.88
C SER A 21 -0.39 7.19 3.28
N ALA A 22 -1.31 7.00 2.33
CA ALA A 22 -2.74 7.03 2.59
C ALA A 22 -3.18 5.94 3.60
N GLY A 23 -2.65 4.73 3.46
CA GLY A 23 -2.90 3.63 4.39
C GLY A 23 -2.41 3.94 5.81
N ASN A 24 -1.23 4.53 5.95
CA ASN A 24 -0.69 4.95 7.25
C ASN A 24 -1.55 6.04 7.90
N ASN A 25 -1.96 7.06 7.15
CA ASN A 25 -2.82 8.13 7.67
C ASN A 25 -4.18 7.59 8.13
N MET A 26 -4.83 6.76 7.30
CA MET A 26 -6.07 6.08 7.67
C MET A 26 -5.91 5.28 8.97
N TYR A 27 -4.81 4.52 9.10
CA TYR A 27 -4.54 3.72 10.28
C TYR A 27 -4.37 4.57 11.55
N GLN A 28 -3.66 5.71 11.43
CA GLN A 28 -3.50 6.65 12.53
C GLN A 28 -4.84 7.25 12.97
N ILE A 29 -5.69 7.68 12.02
CA ILE A 29 -7.02 8.21 12.32
C ILE A 29 -7.86 7.16 13.07
N ALA A 30 -7.87 5.91 12.60
CA ALA A 30 -8.59 4.82 13.25
C ALA A 30 -8.13 4.58 14.70
N ASN A 31 -6.81 4.60 14.93
CA ASN A 31 -6.25 4.45 16.28
C ASN A 31 -6.61 5.62 17.20
N ASN A 32 -6.58 6.86 16.69
CA ASN A 32 -6.98 8.04 17.47
C ASN A 32 -8.46 7.97 17.86
N MET A 33 -9.32 7.51 16.94
CA MET A 33 -10.73 7.31 17.23
C MET A 33 -10.94 6.22 18.30
N LEU A 34 -10.18 5.12 18.26
CA LEU A 34 -10.24 4.08 19.29
C LEU A 34 -9.82 4.59 20.67
N GLN A 35 -8.72 5.35 20.74
CA GLN A 35 -8.27 5.96 21.99
C GLN A 35 -9.33 6.90 22.57
N THR A 36 -9.98 7.68 21.71
CA THR A 36 -11.10 8.56 22.10
C THR A 36 -12.29 7.76 22.62
N ALA A 37 -12.66 6.66 21.97
CA ALA A 37 -13.73 5.79 22.44
C ALA A 37 -13.38 5.17 23.80
N GLN A 38 -12.14 4.72 23.99
CA GLN A 38 -11.66 4.15 25.24
C GLN A 38 -11.66 5.17 26.39
N SER A 39 -11.27 6.42 26.16
CA SER A 39 -11.30 7.44 27.22
C SER A 39 -12.73 7.75 27.70
N LEU A 40 -13.72 7.68 26.80
CA LEU A 40 -15.14 7.84 27.15
C LEU A 40 -15.65 6.71 28.06
N SER A 41 -15.07 5.50 28.00
CA SER A 41 -15.53 4.36 28.82
C SER A 41 -15.40 4.58 30.33
N GLY A 42 -14.54 5.51 30.77
CA GLY A 42 -14.40 5.87 32.18
C GLY A 42 -15.55 6.74 32.71
N ILE A 43 -16.32 7.38 31.83
CA ILE A 43 -17.37 8.36 32.19
C ILE A 43 -18.74 7.90 31.67
N TRP A 44 -18.77 7.18 30.55
CA TRP A 44 -19.96 6.68 29.88
C TRP A 44 -20.05 5.16 30.01
N SER A 45 -21.06 4.68 30.75
CA SER A 45 -21.30 3.26 31.03
C SER A 45 -22.72 2.85 30.65
N GLY A 46 -23.01 1.55 30.69
CA GLY A 46 -24.29 0.97 30.32
C GLY A 46 -24.27 0.29 28.96
N GLU A 47 -25.42 -0.25 28.57
CA GLU A 47 -25.57 -1.09 27.37
C GLU A 47 -25.24 -0.35 26.06
N ALA A 48 -25.58 0.94 25.99
CA ALA A 48 -25.24 1.79 24.85
C ALA A 48 -23.72 1.98 24.71
N ALA A 49 -23.02 2.27 25.82
CA ALA A 49 -21.56 2.42 25.82
C ALA A 49 -20.86 1.12 25.42
N ASN A 50 -21.32 -0.02 25.94
CA ASN A 50 -20.82 -1.35 25.57
C ASN A 50 -21.01 -1.63 24.07
N THR A 51 -22.20 -1.33 23.53
CA THR A 51 -22.50 -1.51 22.10
C THR A 51 -21.59 -0.65 21.23
N TYR A 52 -21.43 0.63 21.59
CA TYR A 52 -20.55 1.54 20.88
C TYR A 52 -19.10 1.05 20.86
N MET A 53 -18.57 0.65 22.03
CA MET A 53 -17.20 0.14 22.15
C MET A 53 -16.98 -1.14 21.34
N ASN A 54 -17.97 -2.05 21.33
CA ASN A 54 -17.91 -3.28 20.55
C ASN A 54 -17.89 -3.01 19.04
N ASN A 55 -18.69 -2.04 18.57
CA ASN A 55 -18.66 -1.62 17.17
C ASN A 55 -17.30 -1.00 16.80
N PHE A 56 -16.72 -0.21 17.70
CA PHE A 56 -15.39 0.37 17.48
C PHE A 56 -14.28 -0.68 17.36
N LYS A 57 -14.28 -1.69 18.24
CA LYS A 57 -13.35 -2.83 18.14
C LYS A 57 -13.51 -3.61 16.84
N ARG A 58 -14.76 -3.79 16.37
CA ARG A 58 -15.01 -4.42 15.05
C ARG A 58 -14.44 -3.57 13.91
N PHE A 59 -14.61 -2.26 13.97
CA PHE A 59 -14.03 -1.36 12.96
C PHE A 59 -12.50 -1.38 12.97
N GLN A 60 -11.86 -1.42 14.13
CA GLN A 60 -10.41 -1.58 14.23
C GLN A 60 -9.91 -2.80 13.44
N GLY A 61 -10.54 -3.97 13.63
CA GLY A 61 -10.18 -5.17 12.89
C GLY A 61 -10.40 -5.05 11.37
N SER A 62 -11.37 -4.25 10.92
CA SER A 62 -11.55 -3.93 9.51
C SER A 62 -10.44 -3.02 8.97
N PHE A 63 -10.01 -2.01 9.75
CA PHE A 63 -8.91 -1.13 9.37
C PHE A 63 -7.56 -1.86 9.34
N ASP A 64 -7.30 -2.77 10.29
CA ASP A 64 -6.12 -3.63 10.26
C ASP A 64 -6.07 -4.47 8.96
N LYS A 65 -7.20 -5.05 8.56
CA LYS A 65 -7.31 -5.79 7.29
C LYS A 65 -7.07 -4.90 6.09
N LEU A 66 -7.67 -3.72 6.06
CA LEU A 66 -7.52 -2.78 4.95
C LEU A 66 -6.08 -2.29 4.83
N LYS A 67 -5.43 -1.96 5.96
CA LYS A 67 -4.00 -1.60 5.99
C LYS A 67 -3.13 -2.70 5.38
N ARG A 68 -3.38 -3.96 5.76
CA ARG A 68 -2.67 -5.12 5.21
C ARG A 68 -2.85 -5.27 3.70
N ILE A 69 -4.04 -4.97 3.18
CA ILE A 69 -4.32 -5.02 1.74
C ILE A 69 -3.58 -3.89 1.02
N ILE A 70 -3.61 -2.67 1.58
CA ILE A 70 -2.89 -1.52 1.04
C ILE A 70 -1.38 -1.82 0.97
N ASP A 71 -0.82 -2.37 2.04
CA ASP A 71 0.61 -2.70 2.10
C ASP A 71 1.00 -3.73 1.05
N LYS A 72 0.21 -4.81 0.93
CA LYS A 72 0.41 -5.82 -0.13
C LYS A 72 0.32 -5.23 -1.53
N HIS A 73 -0.60 -4.30 -1.76
CA HIS A 73 -0.75 -3.66 -3.07
C HIS A 73 0.45 -2.75 -3.38
N SER A 74 0.92 -2.00 -2.39
CA SER A 74 2.15 -1.20 -2.50
C SER A 74 3.37 -2.08 -2.79
N GLU A 75 3.54 -3.17 -2.06
CA GLU A 75 4.63 -4.15 -2.28
C GLU A 75 4.59 -4.71 -3.70
N ALA A 76 3.41 -5.10 -4.19
CA ALA A 76 3.25 -5.61 -5.54
C ALA A 76 3.59 -4.58 -6.63
N LEU A 77 3.24 -3.30 -6.43
CA LEU A 77 3.61 -2.23 -7.35
C LEU A 77 5.14 -1.99 -7.37
N THR A 78 5.79 -2.06 -6.21
CA THR A 78 7.26 -1.97 -6.13
C THR A 78 7.94 -3.17 -6.78
N GLU A 79 7.45 -4.39 -6.57
CA GLU A 79 7.96 -5.59 -7.22
C GLU A 79 7.82 -5.51 -8.74
N LEU A 80 6.66 -5.07 -9.23
CA LEU A 80 6.42 -4.87 -10.65
C LEU A 80 7.38 -3.84 -11.25
N ALA A 81 7.65 -2.74 -10.55
CA ALA A 81 8.63 -1.74 -10.99
C ALA A 81 10.04 -2.34 -11.15
N ASN A 82 10.46 -3.16 -10.19
CA ASN A 82 11.76 -3.84 -10.23
C ASN A 82 11.85 -4.83 -11.40
N LEU A 83 10.78 -5.59 -11.66
CA LEU A 83 10.72 -6.52 -12.79
C LEU A 83 10.84 -5.79 -14.12
N TYR A 84 10.17 -4.65 -14.29
CA TYR A 84 10.30 -3.83 -15.50
C TYR A 84 11.73 -3.29 -15.68
N GLN A 85 12.37 -2.82 -14.61
CA GLN A 85 13.75 -2.34 -14.68
C GLN A 85 14.73 -3.44 -15.09
N GLN A 86 14.58 -4.65 -14.53
CA GLN A 86 15.43 -5.78 -14.87
C GLN A 86 15.24 -6.23 -16.32
N ALA A 87 13.98 -6.31 -16.78
CA ALA A 87 13.68 -6.68 -18.16
C ALA A 87 14.26 -5.67 -19.16
N GLU A 88 14.17 -4.37 -18.87
CA GLU A 88 14.75 -3.34 -19.71
C GLU A 88 16.28 -3.41 -19.74
N GLN A 89 16.91 -3.64 -18.59
CA GLN A 89 18.37 -3.80 -18.52
C GLN A 89 18.85 -4.99 -19.37
N GLN A 90 18.16 -6.13 -19.30
CA GLN A 90 18.46 -7.30 -20.13
C GLN A 90 18.31 -7.00 -21.63
N ASN A 91 17.28 -6.24 -22.01
CA ASN A 91 17.08 -5.83 -23.40
C ASN A 91 18.22 -4.91 -23.90
N VAL A 92 18.68 -3.98 -23.05
CA VAL A 92 19.81 -3.09 -23.37
C VAL A 92 21.11 -3.88 -23.53
N GLU A 93 21.37 -4.84 -22.63
CA GLU A 93 22.54 -5.73 -22.72
C GLU A 93 22.52 -6.54 -24.03
N ALA A 94 21.40 -7.19 -24.34
CA ALA A 94 21.24 -7.96 -25.57
C ALA A 94 21.40 -7.10 -26.85
N ALA A 95 20.89 -5.87 -26.82
CA ALA A 95 21.05 -4.91 -27.93
C ALA A 95 22.50 -4.44 -28.09
N SER A 96 23.22 -4.21 -26.99
CA SER A 96 24.63 -3.86 -27.00
C SER A 96 25.49 -5.01 -27.54
N ASP A 97 25.21 -6.24 -27.13
CA ASP A 97 25.89 -7.44 -27.64
C ASP A 97 25.68 -7.59 -29.15
N PHE A 98 24.43 -7.42 -29.62
CA PHE A 98 24.12 -7.46 -31.04
C PHE A 98 24.90 -6.40 -31.83
N ARG A 99 25.02 -5.17 -31.32
CA ARG A 99 25.82 -4.11 -31.96
C ARG A 99 27.30 -4.52 -32.07
N ASN A 100 27.88 -5.08 -31.01
CA ASN A 100 29.30 -5.48 -30.99
C ASN A 100 29.63 -6.61 -31.99
N VAL A 101 28.65 -7.42 -32.38
CA VAL A 101 28.82 -8.48 -33.41
C VAL A 101 28.85 -7.90 -34.84
N LEU A 102 28.32 -6.69 -35.04
CA LEU A 102 28.24 -6.05 -36.36
C LEU A 102 29.44 -5.15 -36.68
N GLU A 103 30.24 -4.77 -35.68
CA GLU A 103 31.49 -4.01 -35.82
C GLU A 103 32.71 -4.94 -36.00
#